data_AF-A0A962NCR8-F1
#
_entry.id   AF-A0A962NCR8-F1
#
_cell.length_a   1.000
_cell.length_b   1.000
_cell.length_c   1.000
_cell.angle_alpha   90.00
_cell.angle_beta   90.00
_cell.angle_gamma   90.00
#
_symmetry.space_group_name_H-M   'P 1'
#
loop_
_entity.id
_entity.type
_entity.pdbx_description
1 polymer ?
#
loop_
_entity_poly.entity_id
_entity_poly.type
_entity_poly.pdbx_seq_one_letter_code
_entity_poly.pdbx_strand_id
1 'polypeptide(L)'
;GEMLVDAYNSPFRNDYMNSLAVLGVDGTLENRMKRSPVNGKGRFKTGTLRNVRGLAGYLQAANGETYVVSILHNDPKARSAARSAHDDLVEWVYWGPRNNFASAD
;
A
#
# COMPACT_ATOMS: atom_id res chain seq x y z
N GLY A 1 9.98 -0.02 8.63
CA GLY A 1 9.37 -1.19 7.95
C GLY A 1 9.85 -2.51 8.50
N GLU A 2 10.92 -2.54 9.33
CA GLU A 2 11.55 -3.77 9.83
C GLU A 2 10.56 -4.75 10.47
N MET A 3 9.64 -4.28 11.32
CA MET A 3 8.60 -5.16 11.89
C MET A 3 7.80 -5.93 10.83
N LEU A 4 7.48 -5.32 9.68
CA LEU A 4 6.77 -6.01 8.59
C LEU A 4 7.69 -7.02 7.89
N VAL A 5 8.99 -6.71 7.75
CA VAL A 5 9.97 -7.67 7.21
C VAL A 5 10.10 -8.87 8.16
N ASP A 6 10.20 -8.63 9.46
CA ASP A 6 10.31 -9.67 10.49
C ASP A 6 9.04 -10.53 10.52
N ALA A 7 7.86 -9.90 10.49
CA ALA A 7 6.59 -10.61 10.44
C ALA A 7 6.48 -11.47 9.18
N TYR A 8 6.92 -10.96 8.02
CA TYR A 8 6.96 -11.73 6.76
C TYR A 8 7.92 -12.93 6.85
N ASN A 9 9.04 -12.81 7.56
CA ASN A 9 10.00 -13.91 7.72
C ASN A 9 9.65 -14.86 8.88
N SER A 10 8.62 -14.55 9.66
CA SER A 10 8.19 -15.36 10.80
C SER A 10 7.27 -16.53 10.42
N PRO A 11 7.09 -17.52 11.30
CA PRO A 11 6.07 -18.57 11.13
C PRO A 11 4.63 -18.03 11.04
N PHE A 12 4.37 -16.83 11.55
CA PHE A 12 3.05 -16.21 11.60
C PHE A 12 2.72 -15.37 10.36
N ARG A 13 3.59 -15.36 9.33
CA ARG A 13 3.44 -14.56 8.11
C ARG A 13 2.02 -14.62 7.55
N ASN A 14 1.48 -15.81 7.36
CA ASN A 14 0.18 -15.99 6.71
C ASN A 14 -0.95 -15.40 7.54
N ASP A 15 -0.99 -15.68 8.85
CA ASP A 15 -2.02 -15.15 9.75
C ASP A 15 -1.94 -13.63 9.84
N TYR A 16 -0.72 -13.08 9.96
CA TYR A 16 -0.51 -11.64 9.99
C TYR A 16 -0.96 -10.99 8.68
N MET A 17 -0.53 -11.51 7.53
CA MET A 17 -0.95 -10.98 6.21
C MET A 17 -2.46 -11.09 5.99
N ASN A 18 -3.09 -12.17 6.47
CA ASN A 18 -4.53 -12.38 6.34
C ASN A 18 -5.35 -11.45 7.24
N SER A 19 -4.75 -10.92 8.32
CA SER A 19 -5.39 -9.89 9.16
C SER A 19 -5.46 -8.50 8.50
N LEU A 20 -4.68 -8.27 7.44
CA LEU A 20 -4.62 -6.99 6.74
C LEU A 20 -5.69 -6.92 5.63
N ALA A 21 -6.23 -5.72 5.42
CA ALA A 21 -7.23 -5.48 4.38
C ALA A 21 -6.62 -5.63 2.98
N VAL A 22 -7.36 -6.29 2.09
CA VAL A 22 -6.98 -6.49 0.69
C VAL A 22 -7.40 -5.26 -0.11
N LEU A 23 -6.43 -4.68 -0.82
CA LEU A 23 -6.61 -3.45 -1.59
C LEU A 23 -7.68 -3.62 -2.68
N GLY A 24 -8.70 -2.74 -2.66
CA GLY A 24 -9.79 -2.76 -3.65
C GLY A 24 -10.84 -3.84 -3.41
N VAL A 25 -10.71 -4.62 -2.32
CA VAL A 25 -11.59 -5.77 -2.02
C VAL A 25 -12.35 -5.58 -0.71
N ASP A 26 -11.67 -5.26 0.40
CA ASP A 26 -12.31 -5.23 1.72
C ASP A 26 -11.82 -4.11 2.66
N GLY A 27 -12.56 -4.00 3.78
CA GLY A 27 -12.28 -3.09 4.88
C GLY A 27 -12.08 -1.65 4.44
N THR A 28 -11.11 -0.97 5.06
CA THR A 28 -10.83 0.45 4.76
C THR A 28 -10.27 0.72 3.37
N LEU A 29 -9.98 -0.33 2.59
CA LEU A 29 -9.42 -0.23 1.25
C LEU A 29 -10.41 -0.65 0.17
N GLU A 30 -11.61 -1.11 0.53
CA GLU A 30 -12.59 -1.68 -0.39
C GLU A 30 -12.80 -0.76 -1.61
N ASN A 31 -12.94 0.55 -1.40
CA ASN A 31 -13.24 1.55 -2.43
C ASN A 31 -11.99 2.27 -2.95
N ARG A 32 -10.81 1.65 -2.89
CA ARG A 32 -9.53 2.26 -3.29
C ARG A 32 -8.90 1.49 -4.44
N MET A 33 -8.44 2.20 -5.47
CA MET A 33 -7.71 1.63 -6.62
C MET A 33 -8.42 0.45 -7.32
N LYS A 34 -9.77 0.40 -7.30
CA LYS A 34 -10.55 -0.72 -7.85
C LYS A 34 -10.27 -1.02 -9.33
N ARG A 35 -9.93 0.00 -10.11
CA ARG A 35 -9.65 -0.10 -11.56
C ARG A 35 -8.16 -0.06 -11.90
N SER A 36 -7.29 0.01 -10.90
CA SER A 36 -5.84 -0.03 -11.11
C SER A 36 -5.37 -1.49 -11.17
N PRO A 37 -4.29 -1.80 -11.93
CA PRO A 37 -3.63 -3.10 -11.93
C PRO A 37 -3.19 -3.61 -10.53
N VAL A 38 -3.10 -2.71 -9.56
CA VAL A 38 -2.73 -3.01 -8.16
C VAL A 38 -3.91 -3.62 -7.36
N ASN A 39 -5.14 -3.63 -7.88
CA ASN A 39 -6.30 -4.24 -7.20
C ASN A 39 -6.00 -5.71 -6.81
N GLY A 40 -6.21 -6.05 -5.53
CA GLY A 40 -5.99 -7.38 -4.99
C GLY A 40 -4.52 -7.76 -4.79
N LYS A 41 -3.57 -6.89 -5.18
CA LYS A 41 -2.12 -7.14 -5.07
C LYS A 41 -1.51 -6.60 -3.78
N GLY A 42 -2.22 -5.73 -3.08
CA GLY A 42 -1.79 -5.12 -1.82
C GLY A 42 -2.59 -5.61 -0.62
N ARG A 43 -1.90 -5.79 0.51
CA ARG A 43 -2.48 -6.07 1.83
C ARG A 43 -1.96 -5.04 2.81
N PHE A 44 -2.83 -4.16 3.31
CA PHE A 44 -2.41 -3.05 4.17
C PHE A 44 -3.29 -2.83 5.38
N LYS A 45 -2.67 -2.27 6.42
CA LYS A 45 -3.37 -1.51 7.45
C LYS A 45 -3.39 -0.03 7.08
N THR A 46 -4.54 0.60 7.30
CA THR A 46 -4.70 2.06 7.21
C THR A 46 -4.72 2.68 8.61
N GLY A 47 -4.27 3.94 8.69
CA GLY A 47 -4.44 4.81 9.86
C GLY A 47 -4.82 6.21 9.41
N THR A 48 -5.73 6.87 10.13
CA THR A 48 -6.13 8.26 9.81
C THR A 48 -6.49 8.99 11.09
N LEU A 49 -5.86 10.13 11.32
CA LEU A 49 -6.19 11.10 12.37
C LEU A 49 -6.48 12.47 11.72
N ARG A 50 -6.65 13.53 12.52
CA ARG A 50 -6.96 14.88 12.01
C ARG A 50 -5.89 15.38 11.03
N ASN A 51 -4.62 15.31 11.42
CA ASN A 51 -3.48 15.83 10.66
C ASN A 51 -2.52 14.71 10.22
N VAL A 52 -2.98 13.46 10.19
CA VAL A 52 -2.14 12.30 9.89
C VAL A 52 -2.88 11.33 8.99
N ARG A 53 -2.18 10.79 8.00
CA ARG A 53 -2.61 9.62 7.24
C ARG A 53 -1.47 8.61 7.18
N GLY A 54 -1.80 7.33 7.36
CA GLY A 54 -0.84 6.24 7.30
C GLY A 54 -1.35 5.05 6.48
N LEU A 55 -0.41 4.34 5.88
CA LEU A 55 -0.62 3.09 5.16
C LEU A 55 0.62 2.21 5.36
N ALA A 56 0.45 0.96 5.80
CA ALA A 56 1.57 0.05 5.96
C ALA A 56 1.18 -1.40 5.67
N GLY A 57 2.06 -2.17 5.03
CA GLY A 57 1.81 -3.56 4.67
C GLY A 57 2.62 -4.04 3.47
N TYR A 58 2.07 -5.01 2.75
CA TYR A 58 2.77 -5.74 1.69
C TYR A 58 2.14 -5.51 0.33
N LEU A 59 2.98 -5.48 -0.71
CA LEU A 59 2.57 -5.36 -2.09
C LEU A 59 3.29 -6.39 -2.96
N GLN A 60 2.54 -7.23 -3.65
CA GLN A 60 3.10 -8.05 -4.72
C GLN A 60 3.23 -7.19 -5.98
N ALA A 61 4.46 -6.89 -6.38
CA ALA A 61 4.76 -6.06 -7.54
C ALA A 61 4.68 -6.84 -8.85
N ALA A 62 4.68 -6.11 -9.97
CA ALA A 62 4.61 -6.67 -11.32
C ALA A 62 5.81 -7.59 -11.67
N ASN A 63 6.96 -7.37 -11.02
CA ASN A 63 8.15 -8.20 -11.17
C ASN A 63 8.09 -9.52 -10.36
N GLY A 64 6.99 -9.79 -9.64
CA GLY A 64 6.80 -10.99 -8.82
C GLY A 64 7.33 -10.88 -7.39
N GLU A 65 8.11 -9.85 -7.09
CA GLU A 65 8.64 -9.62 -5.74
C GLU A 65 7.58 -9.06 -4.80
N THR A 66 7.72 -9.32 -3.50
CA THR A 66 6.89 -8.71 -2.46
C THR A 66 7.65 -7.58 -1.77
N TYR A 67 7.09 -6.38 -1.84
CA TYR A 67 7.65 -5.21 -1.17
C TYR A 67 6.88 -4.87 0.10
N VAL A 68 7.62 -4.41 1.10
CA VAL A 68 7.05 -3.69 2.24
C VAL A 68 6.85 -2.22 1.86
N VAL A 69 5.63 -1.73 2.02
CA VAL A 69 5.31 -0.30 1.88
C VAL A 69 4.90 0.22 3.25
N SER A 70 5.48 1.34 3.67
CA SER A 70 5.15 2.01 4.93
C SER A 70 5.21 3.51 4.74
N ILE A 71 4.07 4.18 4.92
CA ILE A 71 3.88 5.60 4.68
C ILE A 71 3.26 6.20 5.93
N LEU A 72 3.89 7.26 6.45
CA LEU A 72 3.33 8.12 7.48
C LEU A 72 3.40 9.56 7.01
N HIS A 73 2.24 10.17 6.77
CA HIS A 73 2.12 11.52 6.26
C HIS A 73 1.50 12.39 7.35
N ASN A 74 2.30 13.31 7.91
CA ASN A 74 1.87 14.30 8.89
C ASN A 74 1.71 15.66 8.19
N ASP A 75 0.48 16.14 8.07
CA ASP A 75 0.15 17.42 7.44
C ASP A 75 -1.25 17.89 7.90
N PRO A 76 -1.50 19.19 8.12
CA PRO A 76 -2.83 19.70 8.49
C PRO A 76 -3.95 19.31 7.51
N LYS A 77 -3.61 19.04 6.24
CA LYS A 77 -4.51 18.59 5.16
C LYS A 77 -4.35 17.09 4.85
N ALA A 78 -3.57 16.32 5.62
CA ALA A 78 -3.31 14.91 5.33
C ALA A 78 -4.59 14.08 5.13
N ARG A 79 -5.65 14.36 5.91
CA ARG A 79 -6.92 13.64 5.80
C ARG A 79 -7.56 13.77 4.42
N SER A 80 -7.54 14.96 3.82
CA SER A 80 -8.18 15.25 2.52
C SER A 80 -7.22 15.10 1.34
N ALA A 81 -5.94 15.41 1.49
CA ALA A 81 -5.00 15.53 0.38
C ALA A 81 -4.02 14.35 0.24
N ALA A 82 -3.71 13.61 1.31
CA ALA A 82 -2.66 12.58 1.25
C ALA A 82 -3.09 11.28 0.53
N ARG A 83 -4.38 11.11 0.23
CA ARG A 83 -4.88 9.84 -0.34
C ARG A 83 -4.23 9.51 -1.68
N SER A 84 -4.28 10.46 -2.61
CA SER A 84 -3.77 10.28 -3.97
C SER A 84 -2.28 10.01 -3.94
N ALA A 85 -1.50 10.80 -3.20
CA ALA A 85 -0.06 10.57 -3.06
C ALA A 85 0.28 9.17 -2.50
N HIS A 86 -0.52 8.64 -1.58
CA HIS A 86 -0.35 7.26 -1.10
C HIS A 86 -0.76 6.21 -2.15
N ASP A 87 -1.72 6.52 -3.02
CA ASP A 87 -2.12 5.65 -4.14
C ASP A 87 -1.02 5.62 -5.20
N ASP A 88 -0.55 6.81 -5.60
CA ASP A 88 0.52 6.99 -6.59
C ASP A 88 1.81 6.28 -6.15
N LEU A 89 2.19 6.38 -4.86
CA LEU A 89 3.36 5.66 -4.37
C LEU A 89 3.18 4.13 -4.41
N VAL A 90 1.98 3.63 -4.08
CA VAL A 90 1.72 2.18 -4.13
C VAL A 90 1.77 1.69 -5.58
N GLU A 91 1.19 2.43 -6.52
CA GLU A 91 1.25 2.09 -7.94
C GLU A 91 2.68 2.19 -8.50
N TRP A 92 3.46 3.19 -8.06
CA TRP A 92 4.87 3.29 -8.41
C TRP A 92 5.68 2.10 -7.88
N VAL A 93 5.47 1.66 -6.65
CA VAL A 93 6.15 0.45 -6.12
C VAL A 93 5.73 -0.80 -6.88
N TYR A 94 4.46 -0.90 -7.30
CA TYR A 94 3.97 -2.04 -8.09
C TYR A 94 4.73 -2.19 -9.41
N TRP A 95 4.97 -1.08 -10.12
CA TRP A 95 5.71 -1.08 -11.38
C TRP A 95 7.24 -1.10 -11.18
N GLY A 96 7.71 -0.55 -10.07
CA GLY A 96 9.12 -0.41 -9.74
C GLY A 96 9.85 0.66 -10.57
N PRO A 97 11.08 1.05 -10.18
CA PRO A 97 11.87 2.09 -10.84
C PRO A 97 12.33 1.75 -12.27
N ARG A 98 11.99 0.57 -12.82
CA ARG A 98 12.36 0.15 -14.18
C ARG A 98 11.36 0.59 -15.25
N ASN A 99 10.20 1.11 -14.84
CA ASN A 99 9.32 1.82 -15.75
C ASN A 99 9.66 3.30 -15.64
N ASN A 100 10.58 3.76 -16.48
CA ASN A 100 10.51 5.15 -16.95
C ASN A 100 9.05 5.37 -17.34
N PHE A 101 8.44 6.45 -16.87
CA PHE A 101 7.15 6.93 -17.36
C PHE A 101 7.29 7.21 -18.87
N ALA A 102 7.19 6.16 -19.67
CA ALA A 102 6.96 6.24 -21.08
C ALA A 102 5.44 6.22 -21.25
N SER A 103 4.92 7.43 -21.44
CA SER A 103 3.62 7.77 -22.04
C SER A 103 2.34 7.47 -21.24
N ALA A 104 1.83 8.53 -20.64
CA ALA A 104 0.45 9.06 -20.80
C ALA A 104 0.51 10.50 -20.27
N ASP A 105 0.54 11.57 -21.07
CA ASP A 105 -0.47 12.03 -22.05
C ASP A 105 -1.91 11.92 -21.54
#